data_AF-A0A1F9C1P4-F1
#
_entry.id   AF-A0A1F9C1P4-F1
#
_cell.length_a   1.000
_cell.length_b   1.000
_cell.length_c   1.000
_cell.angle_alpha   90.00
_cell.angle_beta   90.00
_cell.angle_gamma   90.00
#
_symmetry.space_group_name_H-M   'P 1'
#
loop_
_entity.id
_entity.type
_entity.pdbx_description
1 polymer ?
#
loop_
_entity_poly.entity_id
_entity_poly.type
_entity_poly.pdbx_seq_one_letter_code
_entity_poly.pdbx_strand_id
1 'polypeptide(L)'
;MGGGKKRMEYRINSLIIITALFIKSLLTSLFQRERKYPSLAKRGKGRFCGTCQFNFETLNKIIAAGFLIFLGLISFAFAEDYSLQYFLTRVTSKPDALSKKERSELLNQIGRLLEQALQAHEKITCDIQTGEIDIRYQEGDFWISKLKEDQKSIEAGREQVKSLKEKPGNMMASIKLYKSLKDLSVNFNSYNNMPSFCASVGDLAPELELWADPVFFQLYVLPLARLKDVERGPPQKEKTPAPKGKKP
;
A
#
# COMPACT_ATOMS: atom_id res chain seq x y z
N MET A 1 20.49 -5.58 5.71
CA MET A 1 19.77 -6.31 4.64
C MET A 1 19.02 -7.57 5.13
N GLY A 2 18.40 -7.58 6.33
CA GLY A 2 17.80 -8.82 6.91
C GLY A 2 16.43 -8.70 7.61
N GLY A 3 15.79 -7.53 7.60
CA GLY A 3 14.56 -7.28 8.37
C GLY A 3 13.28 -7.86 7.74
N GLY A 4 13.16 -7.82 6.41
CA GLY A 4 11.96 -8.28 5.69
C GLY A 4 11.75 -9.79 5.76
N LYS A 5 12.84 -10.58 5.71
CA LYS A 5 12.78 -12.04 5.82
C LYS A 5 12.20 -12.45 7.18
N LYS A 6 12.66 -11.84 8.27
CA LYS A 6 12.17 -12.11 9.62
C LYS A 6 10.68 -11.78 9.79
N ARG A 7 10.19 -10.66 9.23
CA ARG A 7 8.78 -10.26 9.36
C ARG A 7 7.81 -11.22 8.65
N MET A 8 8.20 -11.72 7.47
CA MET A 8 7.42 -12.74 6.75
C MET A 8 7.46 -14.09 7.49
N GLU A 9 8.61 -14.46 8.03
CA GLU A 9 8.80 -15.65 8.85
C GLU A 9 7.91 -15.61 10.11
N TYR A 10 7.78 -14.45 10.78
CA TYR A 10 6.85 -14.27 11.90
C TYR A 10 5.38 -14.46 11.51
N ARG A 11 4.95 -13.98 10.33
CA ARG A 11 3.56 -14.16 9.86
C ARG A 11 3.25 -15.62 9.54
N ILE A 12 4.18 -16.31 8.88
CA ILE A 12 4.07 -17.74 8.59
C ILE A 12 4.05 -18.54 9.89
N ASN A 13 4.96 -18.24 10.83
CA ASN A 13 4.99 -18.90 12.14
C ASN A 13 3.71 -18.64 12.94
N SER A 14 3.18 -17.42 12.91
CA SER A 14 1.91 -17.08 13.57
C SER A 14 0.74 -17.86 12.97
N LEU A 15 0.65 -17.96 11.64
CA LEU A 15 -0.38 -18.75 10.96
C LEU A 15 -0.26 -20.25 11.28
N ILE A 16 0.96 -20.79 11.30
CA ILE A 16 1.24 -22.18 11.68
C ILE A 16 0.81 -22.43 13.13
N ILE A 17 1.14 -21.52 14.06
CA ILE A 17 0.76 -21.62 15.47
C ILE A 17 -0.76 -21.61 15.64
N ILE A 18 -1.46 -20.67 14.99
CA ILE A 18 -2.93 -20.59 15.04
C ILE A 18 -3.55 -21.88 14.49
N THR A 19 -3.06 -22.38 13.36
CA THR A 19 -3.54 -23.62 12.75
C THR A 19 -3.30 -24.83 13.66
N ALA A 20 -2.12 -24.93 14.28
CA ALA A 20 -1.78 -25.99 15.23
C ALA A 20 -2.66 -25.94 16.48
N LEU A 21 -2.95 -24.75 17.01
CA LEU A 21 -3.88 -24.58 18.14
C LEU A 21 -5.30 -25.01 17.79
N PHE A 22 -5.77 -24.68 16.59
CA PHE A 22 -7.09 -25.09 16.11
C PHE A 22 -7.19 -26.61 15.96
N ILE A 23 -6.21 -27.26 15.32
CA ILE A 23 -6.14 -28.73 15.20
C ILE A 23 -6.08 -29.38 16.58
N LYS A 24 -5.25 -28.85 17.49
CA LYS A 24 -5.12 -29.37 18.86
C LYS A 24 -6.45 -29.26 19.61
N SER A 25 -7.17 -28.15 19.47
CA SER A 25 -8.50 -27.98 20.06
C SER A 25 -9.51 -29.00 19.52
N LEU A 26 -9.54 -29.20 18.19
CA LEU A 26 -10.40 -30.19 17.55
C LEU A 26 -10.06 -31.62 18.00
N LEU A 27 -8.79 -31.99 18.01
CA LEU A 27 -8.35 -33.30 18.49
C LEU A 27 -8.71 -33.49 19.96
N THR A 28 -8.50 -32.48 20.82
CA THR A 28 -8.85 -32.56 22.24
C THR A 28 -10.36 -32.77 22.42
N SER A 29 -11.18 -32.07 21.64
CA SER A 29 -12.64 -32.26 21.65
C SER A 29 -13.02 -33.68 21.22
N LEU A 30 -12.39 -34.22 20.17
CA LEU A 30 -12.61 -35.60 19.72
C LEU A 30 -12.18 -36.63 20.77
N PHE A 31 -11.02 -36.45 21.40
CA PHE A 31 -10.52 -37.33 22.47
C PHE A 31 -11.39 -37.28 23.73
N GLN A 32 -11.86 -36.11 24.14
CA GLN A 32 -12.80 -35.98 25.27
C GLN A 32 -14.12 -36.70 24.97
N ARG A 33 -14.60 -36.62 23.73
CA ARG A 33 -15.80 -37.33 23.30
C ARG A 33 -15.62 -38.84 23.31
N GLU A 34 -14.47 -39.36 22.86
CA GLU A 34 -14.16 -40.79 22.91
C GLU A 34 -14.04 -41.30 24.36
N ARG A 35 -13.49 -40.50 25.28
CA ARG A 35 -13.47 -40.86 26.72
C ARG A 35 -14.88 -40.93 27.32
N LYS A 36 -15.75 -39.99 26.95
CA LYS A 36 -17.14 -39.95 27.44
C LYS A 36 -18.01 -41.06 26.81
N TYR A 37 -17.68 -41.47 25.59
CA TYR A 37 -18.36 -42.52 24.82
C TYR A 37 -17.33 -43.46 24.18
N PRO A 38 -16.81 -44.46 24.92
CA PRO A 38 -15.77 -45.36 24.41
C PRO A 38 -16.26 -46.13 23.18
N SER A 39 -15.37 -46.26 22.19
CA SER A 39 -15.64 -46.97 20.94
C SER A 39 -16.07 -48.44 21.18
N LEU A 40 -16.99 -48.92 20.34
CA LEU A 40 -17.66 -50.22 20.46
C LEU A 40 -16.70 -51.43 20.54
N ALA A 41 -15.46 -51.30 20.11
CA ALA A 41 -14.45 -52.35 20.18
C ALA A 41 -14.06 -52.75 21.62
N LYS A 42 -14.34 -51.91 22.63
CA LYS A 42 -13.98 -52.18 24.03
C LYS A 42 -15.15 -52.54 24.96
N ARG A 43 -16.40 -52.55 24.47
CA ARG A 43 -17.58 -52.91 25.28
C ARG A 43 -18.20 -54.19 24.73
N GLY A 44 -17.98 -55.29 25.45
CA GLY A 44 -18.63 -56.58 25.17
C GLY A 44 -20.14 -56.44 25.00
N LYS A 45 -20.69 -57.23 24.06
CA LYS A 45 -22.11 -57.44 23.70
C LYS A 45 -23.12 -56.83 24.69
N GLY A 46 -23.40 -55.53 24.55
CA GLY A 46 -24.49 -54.84 25.25
C GLY A 46 -25.37 -54.13 24.24
N ARG A 47 -26.68 -54.40 24.27
CA ARG A 47 -27.68 -53.76 23.39
C ARG A 47 -27.70 -52.25 23.67
N PHE A 48 -27.24 -51.44 22.71
CA PHE A 48 -27.34 -49.99 22.80
C PHE A 48 -28.63 -49.47 22.18
N CYS A 49 -29.25 -48.52 22.89
CA CYS A 49 -30.44 -47.77 22.52
C CYS A 49 -30.15 -46.87 21.31
N GLY A 50 -30.99 -46.94 20.28
CA GLY A 50 -30.74 -46.47 18.90
C GLY A 50 -30.94 -44.99 18.62
N THR A 51 -30.67 -44.07 19.55
CA THR A 51 -31.02 -42.65 19.37
C THR A 51 -29.84 -41.68 19.19
N CYS A 52 -28.60 -42.17 19.04
CA CYS A 52 -27.44 -41.33 18.74
C CYS A 52 -26.63 -41.86 17.55
N GLN A 53 -27.22 -41.87 16.36
CA GLN A 53 -26.46 -42.04 15.12
C GLN A 53 -25.67 -40.75 14.85
N PHE A 54 -24.35 -40.82 14.99
CA PHE A 54 -23.50 -39.73 14.53
C PHE A 54 -23.45 -39.77 13.00
N ASN A 55 -24.11 -38.82 12.35
CA ASN A 55 -24.17 -38.79 10.90
C ASN A 55 -22.82 -38.29 10.33
N PHE A 56 -22.01 -39.21 9.80
CA PHE A 56 -20.74 -38.90 9.11
C PHE A 56 -20.91 -37.89 7.98
N GLU A 57 -22.08 -37.85 7.35
CA GLU A 57 -22.42 -36.86 6.32
C GLU A 57 -22.41 -35.43 6.89
N THR A 58 -22.89 -35.24 8.13
CA THR A 58 -22.87 -33.92 8.79
C THR A 58 -21.45 -33.49 9.13
N LEU A 59 -20.60 -34.42 9.56
CA LEU A 59 -19.19 -34.13 9.85
C LEU A 59 -18.44 -33.72 8.57
N ASN A 60 -18.62 -34.43 7.47
CA ASN A 60 -18.01 -34.08 6.19
C ASN A 60 -18.46 -32.72 5.68
N LYS A 61 -19.74 -32.36 5.87
CA LYS A 61 -20.26 -31.01 5.54
C LYS A 61 -19.60 -29.92 6.38
N ILE A 62 -19.40 -30.15 7.68
CA ILE A 62 -18.72 -29.20 8.58
C ILE A 62 -17.24 -29.03 8.19
N ILE A 63 -16.54 -30.13 7.90
CA ILE A 63 -15.12 -30.09 7.48
C ILE A 63 -14.99 -29.35 6.15
N ALA A 64 -15.86 -29.64 5.17
CA ALA A 64 -15.87 -28.95 3.88
C ALA A 64 -16.14 -27.45 4.03
N ALA A 65 -17.12 -27.06 4.85
CA ALA A 65 -17.40 -25.66 5.13
C ALA A 65 -16.22 -24.95 5.81
N GLY A 66 -15.58 -25.60 6.79
CA GLY A 66 -14.39 -25.07 7.45
C GLY A 66 -13.21 -24.88 6.50
N PHE A 67 -12.99 -25.82 5.57
CA PHE A 67 -11.94 -25.74 4.57
C PHE A 67 -12.19 -24.58 3.58
N LEU A 68 -13.44 -24.36 3.15
CA LEU A 68 -13.79 -23.22 2.28
C LEU A 68 -13.57 -21.87 2.98
N ILE A 69 -13.93 -21.75 4.25
CA ILE A 69 -13.67 -20.53 5.04
C ILE A 69 -12.16 -20.29 5.17
N PHE A 70 -11.39 -21.34 5.43
CA PHE A 70 -9.94 -21.26 5.53
C PHE A 70 -9.29 -20.83 4.20
N LEU A 71 -9.70 -21.41 3.06
CA LEU A 71 -9.25 -20.98 1.73
C LEU A 71 -9.62 -19.52 1.44
N GLY A 72 -10.81 -19.08 1.86
CA GLY A 72 -11.23 -17.68 1.77
C GLY A 72 -10.30 -16.75 2.55
N LEU A 73 -10.02 -17.07 3.82
CA LEU A 73 -9.15 -16.28 4.68
C LEU A 73 -7.70 -16.23 4.18
N ILE A 74 -7.19 -17.35 3.65
CA ILE A 74 -5.87 -17.39 3.01
C ILE A 74 -5.84 -16.48 1.77
N SER A 75 -6.89 -16.50 0.96
CA SER A 75 -6.97 -15.66 -0.24
C SER A 75 -6.98 -14.17 0.11
N PHE A 76 -7.61 -13.78 1.23
CA PHE A 76 -7.54 -12.42 1.77
C PHE A 76 -6.15 -12.07 2.32
N ALA A 77 -5.45 -13.01 2.94
CA ALA A 77 -4.10 -12.79 3.47
C ALA A 77 -3.04 -12.63 2.37
N PHE A 78 -3.33 -13.10 1.14
CA PHE A 78 -2.50 -12.93 -0.04
C PHE A 78 -2.94 -11.78 -0.95
N ALA A 79 -3.91 -10.96 -0.55
CA ALA A 79 -4.00 -9.62 -1.11
C ALA A 79 -2.72 -8.89 -0.71
N GLU A 80 -1.72 -8.96 -1.59
CA GLU A 80 -0.42 -8.31 -1.42
C GLU A 80 -0.64 -6.82 -1.22
N ASP A 81 -0.73 -6.39 0.03
CA ASP A 81 -0.65 -4.97 0.35
C ASP A 81 0.76 -4.51 0.02
N TYR A 82 0.90 -3.89 -1.15
CA TYR A 82 2.15 -3.29 -1.59
C TYR A 82 2.47 -2.10 -0.69
N SER A 83 3.21 -2.37 0.39
CA SER A 83 3.64 -1.36 1.37
C SER A 83 4.74 -0.45 0.79
N LEU A 84 4.98 0.69 1.44
CA LEU A 84 6.13 1.56 1.13
C LEU A 84 7.46 0.77 1.12
N GLN A 85 7.64 -0.16 2.07
CA GLN A 85 8.84 -1.02 2.12
C GLN A 85 9.02 -1.89 0.88
N TYR A 86 7.93 -2.36 0.28
CA TYR A 86 7.98 -3.11 -0.98
C TYR A 86 8.59 -2.24 -2.08
N PHE A 87 8.08 -1.02 -2.26
CA PHE A 87 8.55 -0.10 -3.31
C PHE A 87 9.98 0.39 -3.04
N LEU A 88 10.35 0.66 -1.79
CA LEU A 88 11.74 0.98 -1.43
C LEU A 88 12.69 -0.17 -1.76
N THR A 89 12.30 -1.40 -1.43
CA THR A 89 13.08 -2.59 -1.82
C THR A 89 13.16 -2.71 -3.34
N ARG A 90 12.08 -2.39 -4.05
CA ARG A 90 12.03 -2.42 -5.51
C ARG A 90 13.01 -1.42 -6.14
N VAL A 91 13.05 -0.19 -5.63
CA VAL A 91 14.02 0.85 -6.02
C VAL A 91 15.45 0.30 -5.98
N THR A 92 15.82 -0.38 -4.90
CA THR A 92 17.21 -0.84 -4.70
C THR A 92 17.57 -2.11 -5.47
N SER A 93 16.60 -2.98 -5.78
CA SER A 93 16.88 -4.32 -6.29
C SER A 93 16.84 -4.42 -7.81
N LYS A 94 15.87 -3.78 -8.46
CA LYS A 94 15.71 -3.76 -9.92
C LYS A 94 14.94 -2.48 -10.32
N PRO A 95 15.64 -1.45 -10.82
CA PRO A 95 14.98 -0.23 -11.32
C PRO A 95 14.31 -0.43 -12.69
N ASP A 96 14.02 -1.68 -13.05
CA ASP A 96 13.27 -2.03 -14.25
C ASP A 96 11.84 -1.45 -14.17
N ALA A 97 11.21 -1.27 -15.34
CA ALA A 97 9.87 -0.73 -15.43
C ALA A 97 8.89 -1.52 -14.54
N LEU A 98 8.11 -0.81 -13.71
CA LEU A 98 7.03 -1.39 -12.92
C LEU A 98 6.03 -2.11 -13.84
N SER A 99 5.57 -3.28 -13.41
CA SER A 99 4.43 -3.94 -14.04
C SER A 99 3.18 -3.05 -13.96
N LYS A 100 2.21 -3.28 -14.86
CA LYS A 100 0.95 -2.52 -14.88
C LYS A 100 0.22 -2.56 -13.52
N LYS A 101 0.26 -3.71 -12.83
CA LYS A 101 -0.36 -3.89 -11.51
C LYS A 101 0.39 -3.10 -10.43
N GLU A 102 1.71 -3.24 -10.33
CA GLU A 102 2.54 -2.49 -9.37
C GLU A 102 2.38 -0.98 -9.58
N ARG A 103 2.30 -0.54 -10.83
CA ARG A 103 2.13 0.87 -11.20
C ARG A 103 0.77 1.42 -10.74
N SER A 104 -0.30 0.67 -10.96
CA SER A 104 -1.63 1.05 -10.47
C SER A 104 -1.65 1.14 -8.95
N GLU A 105 -0.99 0.20 -8.27
CA GLU A 105 -0.98 0.19 -6.82
C GLU A 105 -0.13 1.30 -6.22
N LEU A 106 1.03 1.61 -6.81
CA LEU A 106 1.83 2.78 -6.47
C LEU A 106 0.97 4.05 -6.50
N LEU A 107 0.19 4.26 -7.57
CA LEU A 107 -0.70 5.40 -7.69
C LEU A 107 -1.87 5.36 -6.69
N ASN A 108 -2.37 4.18 -6.34
CA ASN A 108 -3.38 4.02 -5.29
C ASN A 108 -2.82 4.43 -3.92
N GLN A 109 -1.60 4.01 -3.59
CA GLN A 109 -0.94 4.36 -2.34
C GLN A 109 -0.67 5.86 -2.24
N ILE A 110 -0.12 6.48 -3.29
CA ILE A 110 0.05 7.93 -3.34
C ILE A 110 -1.32 8.65 -3.22
N GLY A 111 -2.37 8.11 -3.85
CA GLY A 111 -3.72 8.65 -3.70
C GLY A 111 -4.23 8.60 -2.25
N ARG A 112 -4.00 7.49 -1.54
CA ARG A 112 -4.32 7.35 -0.11
C ARG A 112 -3.53 8.33 0.76
N LEU A 113 -2.24 8.47 0.48
CA LEU A 113 -1.36 9.40 1.17
C LEU A 113 -1.82 10.86 1.02
N LEU A 114 -2.23 11.26 -0.19
CA LEU A 114 -2.80 12.59 -0.44
C LEU A 114 -4.14 12.80 0.29
N GLU A 115 -4.93 11.76 0.46
CA GLU A 115 -6.17 11.81 1.25
C GLU A 115 -5.86 12.02 2.75
N GLN A 116 -4.88 11.32 3.29
CA GLN A 116 -4.43 11.51 4.66
C GLN A 116 -3.86 12.91 4.89
N ALA A 117 -3.09 13.43 3.91
CA ALA A 117 -2.59 14.80 3.95
C ALA A 117 -3.72 15.84 3.96
N LEU A 118 -4.80 15.60 3.19
CA LEU A 118 -5.98 16.45 3.20
C LEU A 118 -6.69 16.44 4.57
N GLN A 119 -6.88 15.26 5.15
CA GLN A 119 -7.51 15.13 6.48
C GLN A 119 -6.70 15.82 7.57
N ALA A 120 -5.36 15.66 7.55
CA ALA A 120 -4.48 16.35 8.49
C ALA A 120 -4.55 17.87 8.31
N HIS A 121 -4.59 18.35 7.07
CA HIS A 121 -4.74 19.76 6.74
C HIS A 121 -6.07 20.34 7.23
N GLU A 122 -7.20 19.66 6.96
CA GLU A 122 -8.53 20.09 7.39
C GLU A 122 -8.61 20.17 8.92
N LYS A 123 -8.05 19.16 9.61
CA LYS A 123 -7.97 19.15 11.06
C LYS A 123 -7.18 20.34 11.60
N ILE A 124 -5.96 20.58 11.11
CA ILE A 124 -5.14 21.71 11.57
C ILE A 124 -5.84 23.05 11.30
N THR A 125 -6.44 23.21 10.12
CA THR A 125 -7.19 24.42 9.77
C THR A 125 -8.35 24.64 10.74
N CYS A 126 -9.09 23.58 11.09
CA CYS A 126 -10.16 23.61 12.07
C CYS A 126 -9.63 24.01 13.45
N ASP A 127 -8.59 23.33 13.95
CA ASP A 127 -8.02 23.55 15.29
C ASP A 127 -7.48 24.99 15.46
N ILE A 128 -6.95 25.60 14.39
CA ILE A 128 -6.55 27.03 14.38
C ILE A 128 -7.77 27.94 14.46
N GLN A 129 -8.82 27.66 13.68
CA GLN A 129 -10.02 28.50 13.63
C GLN A 129 -10.85 28.44 14.91
N THR A 130 -10.88 27.29 15.58
CA THR A 130 -11.56 27.11 16.87
C THR A 130 -10.77 27.67 18.04
N GLY A 131 -9.48 27.98 17.84
CA GLY A 131 -8.55 28.39 18.89
C GLY A 131 -8.09 27.23 19.78
N GLU A 132 -8.29 25.98 19.37
CA GLU A 132 -7.74 24.80 20.05
C GLU A 132 -6.21 24.80 19.98
N ILE A 133 -5.65 25.26 18.86
CA ILE A 133 -4.23 25.58 18.75
C ILE A 133 -4.04 27.06 19.07
N ASP A 134 -3.42 27.35 20.22
CA ASP A 134 -3.01 28.70 20.59
C ASP A 134 -1.83 29.15 19.72
N ILE A 135 -2.14 29.89 18.66
CA ILE A 135 -1.18 30.58 17.81
C ILE A 135 -1.34 32.07 18.08
N ARG A 136 -0.23 32.78 18.28
CA ARG A 136 -0.27 34.25 18.39
C ARG A 136 -1.00 34.84 17.19
N TYR A 137 -1.89 35.80 17.42
CA TYR A 137 -2.82 36.34 16.41
C TYR A 137 -2.16 36.70 15.07
N GLN A 138 -0.94 37.28 15.08
CA GLN A 138 -0.20 37.64 13.86
C GLN A 138 0.37 36.43 13.09
N GLU A 139 0.59 35.29 13.75
CA GLU A 139 1.06 34.05 13.14
C GLU A 139 -0.12 33.23 12.57
N GLY A 140 -1.35 33.41 13.09
CA GLY A 140 -2.55 32.68 12.64
C GLY A 140 -2.87 32.89 11.15
N ASP A 141 -2.98 34.15 10.70
CA ASP A 141 -3.27 34.47 9.29
C ASP A 141 -2.17 33.96 8.35
N PHE A 142 -0.92 34.02 8.80
CA PHE A 142 0.22 33.47 8.07
C PHE A 142 0.07 31.96 7.86
N TRP A 143 -0.20 31.19 8.92
CA TRP A 143 -0.37 29.74 8.81
C TRP A 143 -1.59 29.35 7.99
N ILE A 144 -2.72 30.05 8.13
CA ILE A 144 -3.91 29.82 7.31
C ILE A 144 -3.61 30.07 5.82
N SER A 145 -2.84 31.11 5.49
CA SER A 145 -2.41 31.35 4.11
C SER A 145 -1.52 30.21 3.59
N LYS A 146 -0.61 29.71 4.42
CA LYS A 146 0.29 28.60 4.05
C LYS A 146 -0.48 27.29 3.85
N LEU A 147 -1.40 26.98 4.75
CA LEU A 147 -2.30 25.84 4.64
C LEU A 147 -3.14 25.93 3.35
N LYS A 148 -3.68 27.10 2.99
CA LYS A 148 -4.41 27.26 1.72
C LYS A 148 -3.55 26.98 0.48
N GLU A 149 -2.26 27.30 0.52
CA GLU A 149 -1.32 26.95 -0.56
C GLU A 149 -1.12 25.43 -0.65
N ASP A 150 -0.97 24.76 0.49
CA ASP A 150 -0.82 23.30 0.56
C ASP A 150 -2.06 22.57 0.06
N GLN A 151 -3.25 23.06 0.39
CA GLN A 151 -4.51 22.50 -0.10
C GLN A 151 -4.53 22.43 -1.63
N LYS A 152 -4.10 23.51 -2.31
CA LYS A 152 -4.00 23.53 -3.78
C LYS A 152 -3.02 22.47 -4.30
N SER A 153 -1.90 22.28 -3.59
CA SER A 153 -0.92 21.24 -3.94
C SER A 153 -1.47 19.83 -3.75
N ILE A 154 -2.24 19.58 -2.70
CA ILE A 154 -2.91 18.30 -2.43
C ILE A 154 -3.94 18.01 -3.52
N GLU A 155 -4.82 18.97 -3.83
CA GLU A 155 -5.85 18.85 -4.85
C GLU A 155 -5.25 18.61 -6.23
N ALA A 156 -4.25 19.40 -6.62
CA ALA A 156 -3.51 19.21 -7.87
C ALA A 156 -2.87 17.81 -7.92
N GLY A 157 -2.27 17.35 -6.83
CA GLY A 157 -1.73 15.99 -6.71
C GLY A 157 -2.78 14.92 -6.96
N ARG A 158 -3.97 15.04 -6.34
CA ARG A 158 -5.09 14.08 -6.51
C ARG A 158 -5.57 14.03 -7.95
N GLU A 159 -5.69 15.18 -8.60
CA GLU A 159 -6.04 15.26 -10.03
C GLU A 159 -4.98 14.60 -10.92
N GLN A 160 -3.69 14.83 -10.65
CA GLN A 160 -2.62 14.18 -11.41
C GLN A 160 -2.64 12.66 -11.21
N VAL A 161 -2.92 12.15 -9.99
CA VAL A 161 -3.08 10.71 -9.75
C VAL A 161 -4.22 10.14 -10.60
N LYS A 162 -5.38 10.82 -10.68
CA LYS A 162 -6.49 10.40 -11.53
C LYS A 162 -6.08 10.36 -13.01
N SER A 163 -5.45 11.43 -13.50
CA SER A 163 -4.96 11.50 -14.88
C SER A 163 -3.95 10.41 -15.21
N LEU A 164 -3.06 10.07 -14.27
CA LEU A 164 -2.06 9.02 -14.45
C LEU A 164 -2.64 7.61 -14.38
N LYS A 165 -3.77 7.41 -13.70
CA LYS A 165 -4.51 6.13 -13.75
C LYS A 165 -5.13 5.90 -15.13
N GLU A 166 -5.62 6.96 -15.77
CA GLU A 166 -6.18 6.91 -17.13
C GLU A 166 -5.08 6.82 -18.20
N LYS A 167 -4.05 7.66 -18.08
CA LYS A 167 -2.93 7.75 -19.02
C LYS A 167 -1.58 7.65 -18.30
N PRO A 168 -1.13 6.42 -17.96
CA PRO A 168 0.12 6.22 -17.23
C PRO A 168 1.37 6.77 -17.94
N GLY A 169 1.37 6.88 -19.27
CA GLY A 169 2.48 7.44 -20.03
C GLY A 169 2.60 8.98 -19.99
N ASN A 170 1.73 9.68 -19.26
CA ASN A 170 1.70 11.14 -19.27
C ASN A 170 2.82 11.75 -18.40
N MET A 171 3.98 11.99 -19.02
CA MET A 171 5.15 12.57 -18.35
C MET A 171 4.87 13.91 -17.67
N MET A 172 4.06 14.79 -18.27
CA MET A 172 3.75 16.09 -17.68
C MET A 172 2.96 15.94 -16.38
N ALA A 173 1.97 15.03 -16.36
CA ALA A 173 1.23 14.72 -15.15
C ALA A 173 2.13 14.08 -14.07
N SER A 174 3.09 13.24 -14.47
CA SER A 174 4.07 12.66 -13.54
C SER A 174 4.98 13.71 -12.91
N ILE A 175 5.50 14.66 -13.69
CA ILE A 175 6.34 15.74 -13.17
C ILE A 175 5.54 16.64 -12.22
N LYS A 176 4.30 16.99 -12.58
CA LYS A 176 3.43 17.79 -11.71
C LYS A 176 3.12 17.08 -10.40
N LEU A 177 2.79 15.78 -10.44
CA LEU A 177 2.57 14.99 -9.23
C LEU A 177 3.82 14.94 -8.34
N TYR A 178 5.00 14.68 -8.93
CA TYR A 178 6.26 14.68 -8.18
C TYR A 178 6.51 16.02 -7.50
N LYS A 179 6.31 17.13 -8.22
CA LYS A 179 6.45 18.47 -7.67
C LYS A 179 5.49 18.69 -6.49
N SER A 180 4.20 18.37 -6.65
CA SER A 180 3.21 18.48 -5.57
C SER A 180 3.62 17.69 -4.33
N LEU A 181 4.11 16.46 -4.49
CA LEU A 181 4.56 15.63 -3.36
C LEU A 181 5.81 16.21 -2.67
N LYS A 182 6.78 16.74 -3.44
CA LYS A 182 7.97 17.39 -2.86
C LYS A 182 7.63 18.68 -2.14
N ASP A 183 6.80 19.53 -2.74
CA ASP A 183 6.36 20.79 -2.14
C ASP A 183 5.63 20.50 -0.81
N LEU A 184 4.73 19.50 -0.79
CA LEU A 184 4.04 19.07 0.43
C LEU A 184 4.98 18.49 1.47
N SER A 185 5.92 17.63 1.09
CA SER A 185 6.92 17.08 2.02
C SER A 185 7.72 18.19 2.71
N VAL A 186 8.18 19.20 1.95
CA VAL A 186 8.92 20.35 2.49
C VAL A 186 8.05 21.18 3.44
N ASN A 187 6.82 21.49 3.04
CA ASN A 187 5.91 22.29 3.85
C ASN A 187 5.49 21.54 5.13
N PHE A 188 5.19 20.24 5.04
CA PHE A 188 4.83 19.42 6.19
C PHE A 188 5.98 19.26 7.17
N ASN A 189 7.22 19.17 6.67
CA ASN A 189 8.39 19.17 7.54
C ASN A 189 8.58 20.52 8.26
N SER A 190 8.15 21.63 7.67
CA SER A 190 8.15 22.92 8.36
C SER A 190 7.17 22.95 9.54
N TYR A 191 6.04 22.24 9.43
CA TYR A 191 5.04 22.12 10.49
C TYR A 191 5.52 21.29 11.67
N ASN A 192 6.42 20.32 11.45
CA ASN A 192 6.98 19.49 12.53
C ASN A 192 7.77 20.30 13.58
N ASN A 193 8.27 21.49 13.22
CA ASN A 193 8.93 22.38 14.16
C ASN A 193 7.95 23.10 15.11
N MET A 194 6.65 22.99 14.85
CA MET A 194 5.58 23.56 15.67
C MET A 194 4.92 22.43 16.49
N PRO A 195 5.08 22.41 17.82
CA PRO A 195 4.58 21.33 18.67
C PRO A 195 3.09 21.01 18.44
N SER A 196 2.28 22.04 18.24
CA SER A 196 0.84 21.92 18.03
C SER A 196 0.44 21.25 16.70
N PHE A 197 1.31 21.30 15.67
CA PHE A 197 1.06 20.65 14.38
C PHE A 197 1.69 19.27 14.29
N CYS A 198 2.78 19.04 15.01
CA CYS A 198 3.54 17.80 14.98
C CYS A 198 2.67 16.56 15.27
N ALA A 199 1.70 16.66 16.18
CA ALA A 199 0.77 15.55 16.47
C ALA A 199 -0.11 15.14 15.27
N SER A 200 -0.37 16.06 14.34
CA SER A 200 -1.23 15.84 13.16
C SER A 200 -0.42 15.50 11.90
N VAL A 201 0.83 15.98 11.79
CA VAL A 201 1.65 15.92 10.56
C VAL A 201 2.91 15.05 10.70
N GLY A 202 3.33 14.76 11.93
CA GLY A 202 4.65 14.23 12.28
C GLY A 202 5.15 13.11 11.37
N ASP A 203 4.31 12.08 11.20
CA ASP A 203 4.66 10.90 10.41
C ASP A 203 4.44 11.08 8.90
N LEU A 204 3.57 12.03 8.49
CA LEU A 204 3.22 12.27 7.08
C LEU A 204 4.35 12.93 6.30
N ALA A 205 5.08 13.87 6.92
CA ALA A 205 6.19 14.57 6.24
C ALA A 205 7.30 13.61 5.75
N PRO A 206 7.89 12.75 6.60
CA PRO A 206 8.91 11.79 6.16
C PRO A 206 8.32 10.72 5.24
N GLU A 207 7.05 10.35 5.40
CA GLU A 207 6.42 9.39 4.49
C GLU A 207 6.24 9.99 3.08
N LEU A 208 5.73 11.21 2.97
CA LEU A 208 5.64 11.97 1.72
C LEU A 208 7.01 12.11 1.05
N GLU A 209 8.06 12.37 1.84
CA GLU A 209 9.43 12.45 1.32
C GLU A 209 9.83 11.14 0.65
N LEU A 210 9.67 10.00 1.33
CA LEU A 210 10.02 8.69 0.80
C LEU A 210 9.19 8.30 -0.42
N TRP A 211 7.90 8.63 -0.42
CA TRP A 211 7.03 8.40 -1.58
C TRP A 211 7.43 9.27 -2.76
N ALA A 212 7.83 10.53 -2.55
CA ALA A 212 8.30 11.41 -3.61
C ALA A 212 9.68 10.96 -4.13
N ASP A 213 10.65 10.80 -3.22
CA ASP A 213 12.05 10.46 -3.48
C ASP A 213 12.56 9.52 -2.37
N PRO A 214 12.66 8.20 -2.62
CA PRO A 214 13.05 7.66 -3.92
C PRO A 214 11.93 7.02 -4.73
N VAL A 215 10.75 6.76 -4.16
CA VAL A 215 9.81 5.79 -4.75
C VAL A 215 9.22 6.27 -6.08
N PHE A 216 8.50 7.39 -6.09
CA PHE A 216 7.79 7.85 -7.28
C PHE A 216 8.77 8.36 -8.34
N PHE A 217 9.77 9.14 -7.93
CA PHE A 217 10.78 9.64 -8.85
C PHE A 217 11.52 8.51 -9.58
N GLN A 218 12.07 7.54 -8.84
CA GLN A 218 12.92 6.51 -9.44
C GLN A 218 12.13 5.42 -10.15
N LEU A 219 10.95 5.02 -9.63
CA LEU A 219 10.17 3.92 -10.23
C LEU A 219 9.20 4.38 -11.32
N TYR A 220 8.85 5.67 -11.37
CA TYR A 220 7.82 6.17 -12.28
C TYR A 220 8.33 7.28 -13.20
N VAL A 221 8.91 8.35 -12.65
CA VAL A 221 9.32 9.53 -13.45
C VAL A 221 10.55 9.23 -14.30
N LEU A 222 11.59 8.65 -13.71
CA LEU A 222 12.86 8.38 -14.39
C LEU A 222 12.71 7.38 -15.56
N PRO A 223 11.97 6.26 -15.43
CA PRO A 223 11.74 5.35 -16.56
C PRO A 223 10.97 6.01 -17.71
N LEU A 224 9.98 6.88 -17.39
CA LEU A 224 9.25 7.63 -18.41
C LEU A 224 10.12 8.64 -19.15
N ALA A 225 11.05 9.31 -18.46
CA ALA A 225 12.02 10.20 -19.10
C ALA A 225 12.88 9.44 -20.10
N ARG A 226 13.44 8.29 -19.68
CA ARG A 226 14.28 7.43 -20.53
C ARG A 226 13.54 6.93 -21.78
N LEU A 227 12.27 6.55 -21.63
CA LEU A 227 11.43 6.14 -22.76
C LEU A 227 11.30 7.25 -23.83
N LYS A 228 11.14 8.51 -23.41
CA LYS A 228 11.04 9.64 -24.34
C LYS A 228 12.33 9.96 -25.07
N ASP A 229 13.48 9.76 -24.43
CA ASP A 229 14.77 9.99 -25.07
C ASP A 229 15.05 8.95 -26.17
N VAL A 230 14.63 7.71 -25.96
CA VAL A 230 14.74 6.64 -26.97
C VAL A 230 13.82 6.90 -28.17
N GLU A 231 12.58 7.34 -27.93
CA GLU A 231 11.63 7.67 -29.01
C GLU A 231 12.11 8.80 -29.92
N ARG A 232 12.91 9.74 -29.41
CA ARG A 232 13.41 10.86 -30.22
C ARG A 232 14.43 10.45 -31.29
N GLY A 233 15.01 9.25 -31.19
CA GLY A 233 16.02 8.74 -32.12
C GLY A 233 17.28 9.63 -32.22
N PRO A 234 18.36 9.13 -32.82
CA PRO A 234 19.46 10.01 -33.20
C PRO A 234 18.92 11.05 -34.20
N PRO A 235 19.31 12.34 -34.09
CA PRO A 235 18.90 13.34 -35.05
C PRO A 235 19.22 12.79 -36.43
N GLN A 236 18.19 12.59 -37.27
CA GLN A 236 18.40 12.19 -38.65
C GLN A 236 19.39 13.20 -39.22
N LYS A 237 20.62 12.74 -39.48
CA LYS A 237 21.65 13.55 -40.14
C LYS A 237 20.98 14.18 -41.35
N GLU A 238 20.76 15.48 -41.27
CA GLU A 238 20.25 16.30 -42.34
C GLU A 238 21.16 16.01 -43.54
N LYS A 239 20.62 15.32 -44.54
CA LYS A 239 21.38 14.94 -45.73
C LYS A 239 21.90 16.24 -46.34
N THR A 240 23.19 16.50 -46.18
CA THR A 240 23.85 17.63 -46.81
C THR A 240 23.52 17.57 -48.30
N PRO A 241 22.89 18.62 -48.88
CA PRO A 241 22.51 18.58 -50.28
C PRO A 241 23.77 18.41 -51.12
N ALA A 242 23.79 17.35 -51.93
CA ALA A 242 24.91 17.04 -52.80
C ALA A 242 25.18 18.25 -53.73
N PRO A 243 26.44 18.72 -53.82
CA PRO A 243 26.77 19.86 -54.66
C PRO A 243 26.47 19.53 -56.13
N LYS A 244 25.57 20.29 -56.75
CA LYS A 244 25.30 20.20 -58.19
C LYS A 244 26.58 20.57 -58.94
N GLY A 245 27.24 19.57 -59.51
CA GLY A 245 28.37 19.76 -60.40
C GLY A 245 27.97 20.63 -61.59
N LYS A 246 28.67 21.75 -61.78
CA LYS A 246 28.65 22.51 -63.03
C LYS A 246 29.39 21.68 -64.10
N LYS A 247 28.72 21.38 -65.21
CA LYS A 247 29.37 20.86 -66.41
C LYS A 247 29.97 22.03 -67.23
N PRO A 248 31.12 21.81 -67.90
CA PRO A 248 31.81 22.79 -68.72
C PRO A 248 31.07 23.13 -70.01
#